data_AF-A0A957NY84-F1
#
_entry.id   AF-A0A957NY84-F1
#
_cell.length_a   1.000
_cell.length_b   1.000
_cell.length_c   1.000
_cell.angle_alpha   90.00
_cell.angle_beta   90.00
_cell.angle_gamma   90.00
#
_symmetry.space_group_name_H-M   'P 1'
#
loop_
_entity.id
_entity.type
_entity.pdbx_description
1 polymer ?
#
loop_
_entity_poly.entity_id
_entity_poly.type
_entity_poly.pdbx_seq_one_letter_code
_entity_poly.pdbx_strand_id
1 'polypeptide(L)'
;DRAAIVVFGQDALVEQLASSQPRLDQLTSAPLTFRTDIESALQLAFALFPDAGAKRLVLLSDGQENLGQALSQTDLAAAQQIAVSFVSLGGATQGTEVLLGPLDAPADLRQGESFDLGVTMQASAQTDATLRIYGDGSLIHSAAVRLQPGANRVQIPVTDLPVGFHR
;
A
#
# COMPACT_ATOMS: atom_id res chain seq x y z
N ASP A 1 4.33 -31.05 -10.91
CA ASP A 1 4.38 -29.65 -10.43
C ASP A 1 3.02 -29.21 -9.93
N ARG A 2 2.99 -28.39 -8.88
CA ARG A 2 1.78 -27.76 -8.33
C ARG A 2 2.05 -26.27 -8.18
N ALA A 3 1.03 -25.45 -8.38
CA ALA A 3 1.13 -24.01 -8.15
C ALA A 3 -0.09 -23.49 -7.39
N ALA A 4 0.16 -22.55 -6.49
CA ALA A 4 -0.83 -21.75 -5.80
C ALA A 4 -0.72 -20.30 -6.29
N ILE A 5 -1.79 -19.53 -6.13
CA ILE A 5 -1.85 -18.11 -6.52
C ILE A 5 -2.27 -17.31 -5.31
N VAL A 6 -1.50 -16.26 -5.02
CA VAL A 6 -1.80 -15.25 -4.01
C VAL A 6 -1.94 -13.92 -4.75
N VAL A 7 -2.99 -13.17 -4.43
CA VAL A 7 -3.16 -11.77 -4.85
C VAL A 7 -2.96 -10.88 -3.64
N PHE A 8 -2.43 -9.68 -3.85
CA PHE A 8 -2.11 -8.79 -2.74
C PHE A 8 -2.27 -7.31 -3.10
N GLY A 9 -2.50 -6.53 -2.05
CA GLY A 9 -2.46 -5.07 -2.00
C GLY A 9 -1.98 -4.69 -0.61
N GLN A 10 -2.83 -4.05 0.20
CA GLN A 10 -2.62 -3.81 1.62
C GLN A 10 -2.72 -5.10 2.44
N ASP A 11 -3.57 -6.03 2.01
CA ASP A 11 -3.68 -7.39 2.52
C ASP A 11 -3.37 -8.42 1.43
N ALA A 12 -3.13 -9.67 1.83
CA ALA A 12 -2.82 -10.77 0.94
C ALA A 12 -3.88 -11.88 1.04
N LEU A 13 -4.36 -12.34 -0.10
CA LEU A 13 -5.44 -13.32 -0.22
C LEU A 13 -5.02 -14.49 -1.10
N VAL A 14 -5.41 -15.70 -0.72
CA VAL A 14 -5.21 -16.90 -1.54
C VAL A 14 -6.29 -16.95 -2.61
N GLU A 15 -5.92 -16.70 -3.87
CA GLU A 15 -6.82 -16.87 -5.02
C GLU A 15 -7.02 -18.36 -5.33
N GLN A 16 -5.93 -19.12 -5.31
CA GLN A 16 -5.97 -20.54 -5.62
C GLN A 16 -4.97 -21.32 -4.77
N LEU A 17 -5.45 -22.40 -4.12
CA LEU A 17 -4.57 -23.35 -3.44
C LEU A 17 -3.76 -24.20 -4.43
N ALA A 18 -2.65 -24.76 -3.95
CA ALA A 18 -1.71 -25.52 -4.77
C ALA A 18 -2.41 -26.67 -5.53
N SER A 19 -2.48 -26.60 -6.86
CA SER A 19 -3.04 -27.67 -7.70
C SER A 19 -2.09 -28.04 -8.83
N SER A 20 -2.23 -29.25 -9.38
CA SER A 20 -1.45 -29.71 -10.54
C SER A 20 -1.91 -29.10 -11.87
N GLN A 21 -3.04 -28.42 -11.87
CA GLN A 21 -3.63 -27.71 -13.01
C GLN A 21 -4.05 -26.31 -12.55
N PRO A 22 -3.09 -25.42 -12.26
CA PRO A 22 -3.40 -24.04 -11.90
C PRO A 22 -4.13 -23.37 -13.06
N ARG A 23 -5.20 -22.62 -12.77
CA ARG A 23 -5.93 -21.85 -13.77
C ARG A 23 -5.92 -20.40 -13.34
N LEU A 24 -5.24 -19.57 -14.13
CA LEU A 24 -5.37 -18.12 -14.03
C LEU A 24 -6.49 -17.70 -14.98
N ASP A 25 -7.73 -17.90 -14.52
CA ASP A 25 -8.91 -17.35 -15.17
C ASP A 25 -9.13 -15.91 -14.65
N GLN A 26 -10.38 -15.47 -14.50
CA GLN A 26 -10.68 -14.19 -13.88
C GLN A 26 -10.39 -14.23 -12.38
N LEU A 27 -9.55 -13.30 -11.88
CA LEU A 27 -9.30 -13.15 -10.45
C LEU A 27 -10.61 -12.79 -9.73
N THR A 28 -10.93 -13.54 -8.69
CA THR A 28 -12.15 -13.36 -7.88
C THR A 28 -11.87 -12.69 -6.54
N SER A 29 -10.66 -12.85 -6.01
CA SER A 29 -10.22 -12.18 -4.80
C SER A 29 -9.91 -10.70 -5.07
N ALA A 30 -10.35 -9.85 -4.15
CA ALA A 30 -10.20 -8.40 -4.23
C ALA A 30 -9.50 -7.88 -2.96
N PRO A 31 -8.16 -7.89 -2.92
CA PRO A 31 -7.43 -7.29 -1.80
C PRO A 31 -7.67 -5.77 -1.76
N LEU A 32 -7.47 -5.18 -0.60
CA LEU A 32 -7.51 -3.74 -0.40
C LEU A 32 -6.36 -3.08 -1.20
N THR A 33 -6.64 -2.14 -2.09
CA THR A 33 -5.64 -1.59 -3.03
C THR A 33 -5.10 -0.21 -2.63
N PHE A 34 -5.31 0.23 -1.39
CA PHE A 34 -4.89 1.56 -0.92
C PHE A 34 -3.41 1.62 -0.53
N ARG A 35 -2.80 0.46 -0.28
CA ARG A 35 -1.40 0.27 0.07
C ARG A 35 -0.89 -1.00 -0.60
N THR A 36 0.41 -1.20 -0.54
CA THR A 36 1.12 -2.36 -1.07
C THR A 36 1.98 -2.93 0.04
N ASP A 37 1.64 -4.12 0.52
CA ASP A 37 2.31 -4.91 1.55
C ASP A 37 2.84 -6.21 0.93
N ILE A 38 4.09 -6.16 0.46
CA ILE A 38 4.76 -7.30 -0.17
C ILE A 38 5.24 -8.27 0.91
N GLU A 39 5.64 -7.78 2.07
CA GLU A 39 6.02 -8.60 3.23
C GLU A 39 4.95 -9.62 3.60
N SER A 40 3.72 -9.17 3.88
CA SER A 40 2.60 -10.04 4.25
C SER A 40 2.24 -11.03 3.12
N ALA A 41 2.35 -10.59 1.87
CA ALA A 41 2.15 -11.46 0.70
C ALA A 41 3.19 -12.58 0.61
N LEU A 42 4.46 -12.28 0.85
CA LEU A 42 5.54 -13.27 0.90
C LEU A 42 5.34 -14.26 2.04
N GLN A 43 5.00 -13.78 3.24
CA GLN A 43 4.73 -14.64 4.40
C GLN A 43 3.59 -15.63 4.12
N LEU A 44 2.48 -15.15 3.54
CA LEU A 44 1.37 -16.01 3.15
C LEU A 44 1.80 -17.03 2.08
N ALA A 45 2.52 -16.59 1.05
CA ALA A 45 3.01 -17.49 0.00
C ALA A 45 3.96 -18.57 0.54
N PHE A 46 4.83 -18.24 1.50
CA PHE A 46 5.72 -19.20 2.14
C PHE A 46 4.93 -20.29 2.87
N ALA A 47 3.86 -19.91 3.58
CA ALA A 47 3.00 -20.83 4.31
C ALA A 47 2.21 -21.80 3.41
N LEU A 48 2.07 -21.50 2.11
CA LEU A 48 1.40 -22.37 1.14
C LEU A 48 2.30 -23.44 0.55
N PHE A 49 3.63 -23.34 0.71
CA PHE A 49 4.52 -24.39 0.21
C PHE A 49 4.37 -25.66 1.03
N PRO A 50 4.38 -26.85 0.39
CA PRO A 50 4.47 -28.11 1.11
C PRO A 50 5.83 -28.24 1.81
N ASP A 51 5.92 -29.09 2.84
CA ASP A 51 7.17 -29.32 3.59
C ASP A 51 8.29 -29.88 2.71
N ALA A 52 7.94 -30.68 1.68
CA ALA A 52 8.88 -31.36 0.80
C ALA A 52 8.78 -30.89 -0.66
N GLY A 53 9.92 -30.95 -1.36
CA GLY A 53 10.03 -30.61 -2.78
C GLY A 53 10.69 -29.25 -3.01
N ALA A 54 11.06 -28.99 -4.27
CA ALA A 54 11.65 -27.71 -4.65
C ALA A 54 10.59 -26.60 -4.64
N LYS A 55 10.89 -25.49 -3.95
CA LYS A 55 9.98 -24.35 -3.78
C LYS A 55 10.44 -23.19 -4.65
N ARG A 56 9.51 -22.63 -5.44
CA ARG A 56 9.76 -21.48 -6.32
C ARG A 56 8.62 -20.49 -6.18
N LEU A 57 8.95 -19.23 -5.92
CA LEU A 57 8.02 -18.12 -5.85
C LEU A 57 8.35 -17.13 -6.95
N VAL A 58 7.34 -16.69 -7.71
CA VAL A 58 7.48 -15.61 -8.69
C VAL A 58 6.61 -14.44 -8.24
N LEU A 59 7.24 -13.33 -7.87
CA LEU A 59 6.57 -12.09 -7.48
C LEU A 59 6.29 -11.24 -8.73
N LEU A 60 5.04 -10.88 -8.95
CA LEU A 60 4.64 -9.94 -10.01
C LEU A 60 4.27 -8.62 -9.33
N SER A 61 5.11 -7.60 -9.48
CA SER A 61 4.94 -6.30 -8.81
C SER A 61 5.76 -5.23 -9.52
N ASP A 62 5.41 -3.96 -9.34
CA ASP A 62 6.28 -2.82 -9.67
C ASP A 62 7.38 -2.58 -8.61
N GLY A 63 7.31 -3.30 -7.48
CA GLY A 63 8.27 -3.24 -6.39
C GLY A 63 8.08 -2.04 -5.43
N GLN A 64 7.00 -1.26 -5.58
CA GLN A 64 6.73 -0.08 -4.74
C GLN A 64 5.95 -0.46 -3.47
N GLU A 65 6.61 -1.17 -2.55
CA GLU A 65 6.08 -1.42 -1.22
C GLU A 65 5.94 -0.12 -0.42
N ASN A 66 4.80 0.07 0.25
CA ASN A 66 4.53 1.24 1.10
C ASN A 66 3.90 0.88 2.46
N LEU A 67 3.81 -0.41 2.74
CA LEU A 67 3.47 -1.00 4.03
C LEU A 67 4.31 -2.28 4.20
N GLY A 68 4.91 -2.49 5.37
CA GLY A 68 5.79 -3.64 5.61
C GLY A 68 7.23 -3.43 5.14
N GLN A 69 8.01 -4.51 5.19
CA GLN A 69 9.43 -4.54 4.83
C GLN A 69 9.80 -5.88 4.18
N ALA A 70 9.44 -6.08 2.91
CA ALA A 70 9.61 -7.33 2.17
C ALA A 70 11.04 -7.88 2.18
N LEU A 71 12.05 -7.01 2.17
CA LEU A 71 13.45 -7.44 2.21
C LEU A 71 13.81 -8.20 3.50
N SER A 72 13.07 -7.98 4.60
CA SER A 72 13.24 -8.73 5.84
C SER A 72 12.90 -10.23 5.69
N GLN A 73 12.15 -10.60 4.65
CA GLN A 73 11.74 -11.98 4.38
C GLN A 73 12.80 -12.80 3.64
N THR A 74 13.93 -12.19 3.28
CA THR A 74 15.00 -12.85 2.50
C THR A 74 15.64 -14.01 3.27
N ASP A 75 15.96 -13.80 4.55
CA ASP A 75 16.58 -14.82 5.39
C ASP A 75 15.63 -16.01 5.60
N LEU A 76 14.33 -15.73 5.77
CA LEU A 76 13.31 -16.77 5.89
C LEU A 76 13.18 -17.58 4.60
N ALA A 77 13.16 -16.90 3.44
CA ALA A 77 13.13 -17.58 2.14
C ALA A 77 14.35 -18.50 1.95
N ALA A 78 15.54 -18.02 2.31
CA ALA A 78 16.77 -18.79 2.22
C ALA A 78 16.77 -20.00 3.16
N ALA A 79 16.35 -19.80 4.43
CA ALA A 79 16.24 -20.88 5.42
C ALA A 79 15.25 -21.97 4.98
N GLN A 80 14.17 -21.59 4.30
CA GLN A 80 13.18 -22.51 3.74
C GLN A 80 13.53 -23.04 2.34
N GLN A 81 14.69 -22.68 1.80
CA GLN A 81 15.16 -23.05 0.46
C GLN A 81 14.16 -22.69 -0.66
N ILE A 82 13.52 -21.53 -0.53
CA ILE A 82 12.57 -20.99 -1.50
C ILE A 82 13.33 -20.12 -2.50
N ALA A 83 13.34 -20.53 -3.77
CA ALA A 83 13.88 -19.71 -4.84
C ALA A 83 12.86 -18.62 -5.21
N VAL A 84 13.19 -17.36 -4.88
CA VAL A 84 12.37 -16.20 -5.21
C VAL A 84 12.86 -15.56 -6.50
N SER A 85 11.95 -15.35 -7.45
CA SER A 85 12.16 -14.57 -8.67
C SER A 85 11.11 -13.47 -8.72
N PHE A 86 11.37 -12.40 -9.46
CA PHE A 86 10.38 -11.35 -9.66
C PHE A 86 10.26 -11.00 -11.15
N VAL A 87 9.05 -10.59 -11.52
CA VAL A 87 8.72 -9.98 -12.81
C VAL A 87 8.26 -8.57 -12.50
N SER A 88 9.05 -7.59 -12.92
CA SER A 88 8.65 -6.19 -12.78
C SER A 88 7.46 -5.91 -13.69
N LEU A 89 6.36 -5.46 -13.11
CA LEU A 89 5.19 -4.96 -13.85
C LEU A 89 5.31 -3.48 -14.21
N GLY A 90 6.45 -2.84 -13.87
CA GLY A 90 6.71 -1.44 -14.14
C GLY A 90 6.86 -1.14 -15.63
N GLY A 91 5.77 -0.70 -16.26
CA GLY A 91 5.77 0.07 -17.50
C GLY A 91 5.35 1.51 -17.23
N ALA A 92 5.68 2.44 -18.13
CA ALA A 92 5.35 3.87 -18.02
C ALA A 92 3.94 4.04 -17.45
N THR A 93 3.85 4.74 -16.32
CA THR A 93 2.60 5.04 -15.63
C THR A 93 1.70 5.75 -16.62
N GLN A 94 0.85 4.99 -17.33
CA GLN A 94 -0.16 5.54 -18.21
C GLN A 94 -1.30 5.98 -17.31
N GLY A 95 -1.08 7.09 -16.63
CA GLY A 95 -1.98 7.61 -15.62
C GLY A 95 -1.43 8.87 -15.00
N THR A 96 -2.33 9.70 -14.50
CA THR A 96 -1.95 10.83 -13.67
C THR A 96 -1.64 10.33 -12.27
N GLU A 97 -0.46 10.69 -11.76
CA GLU A 97 0.02 10.27 -10.44
C GLU A 97 0.02 11.47 -9.50
N VAL A 98 -0.31 11.21 -8.24
CA VAL A 98 -0.23 12.19 -7.16
C VAL A 98 0.51 11.53 -6.00
N LEU A 99 1.73 11.99 -5.74
CA LEU A 99 2.49 11.58 -4.57
C LEU A 99 2.12 12.49 -3.39
N LEU A 100 1.67 11.89 -2.29
CA LEU A 100 1.43 12.59 -1.04
C LEU A 100 2.73 12.68 -0.24
N GLY A 101 3.14 13.90 0.13
CA GLY A 101 4.21 14.12 1.09
C GLY A 101 3.74 13.96 2.54
N PRO A 102 4.65 14.14 3.51
CA PRO A 102 4.30 14.13 4.93
C PRO A 102 3.24 15.19 5.26
N LEU A 103 2.40 14.86 6.24
CA LEU A 103 1.48 15.82 6.85
C LEU A 103 2.27 16.70 7.84
N ASP A 104 2.20 18.00 7.65
CA ASP A 104 2.75 19.01 8.55
C ASP A 104 1.67 19.35 9.59
N ALA A 105 1.89 18.90 10.83
CA ALA A 105 0.99 19.08 11.95
C ALA A 105 1.80 19.53 13.18
N PRO A 106 1.28 20.46 14.00
CA PRO A 106 1.90 20.83 15.26
C PRO A 106 2.03 19.62 16.20
N ALA A 107 3.19 19.48 16.85
CA ALA A 107 3.43 18.39 17.80
C ALA A 107 2.58 18.53 19.08
N ASP A 108 2.29 19.77 19.49
CA ASP A 108 1.50 20.10 20.68
C ASP A 108 0.54 21.25 20.35
N LEU A 109 -0.68 21.18 20.88
CA LEU A 109 -1.72 22.19 20.73
C LEU A 109 -2.40 22.46 22.07
N ARG A 110 -2.81 23.70 22.32
CA ARG A 110 -3.67 23.99 23.47
C ARG A 110 -5.10 23.58 23.16
N GLN A 111 -5.82 23.17 24.19
CA GLN A 111 -7.24 22.87 24.04
C GLN A 111 -8.00 24.09 23.51
N GLY A 112 -8.75 23.89 22.43
CA GLY A 112 -9.51 24.95 21.75
C GLY A 112 -8.69 25.86 20.84
N GLU A 113 -7.40 25.56 20.63
CA GLU A 113 -6.56 26.26 19.67
C GLU A 113 -6.81 25.73 18.25
N SER A 114 -7.09 26.63 17.31
CA SER A 114 -7.16 26.30 15.89
C SER A 114 -5.77 26.19 15.31
N PHE A 115 -5.58 25.26 14.37
CA PHE A 115 -4.31 25.10 13.66
C PHE A 115 -4.55 24.65 12.22
N ASP A 116 -3.54 24.85 11.38
CA ASP A 116 -3.57 24.42 9.99
C ASP A 116 -2.75 23.16 9.80
N LEU A 117 -3.37 22.13 9.24
CA LEU A 117 -2.67 20.98 8.69
C LEU A 117 -2.14 21.32 7.30
N GLY A 118 -0.84 21.19 7.10
CA GLY A 118 -0.20 21.35 5.80
C GLY A 118 -0.01 20.01 5.11
N VAL A 119 -0.47 19.86 3.87
CA VAL A 119 -0.10 18.71 3.03
C VAL A 119 0.55 19.19 1.75
N THR A 120 1.65 18.54 1.37
CA THR A 120 2.31 18.78 0.08
C THR A 120 2.05 17.59 -0.84
N MET A 121 1.64 17.87 -2.07
CA MET A 121 1.33 16.87 -3.08
C MET A 121 2.14 17.15 -4.34
N GLN A 122 2.73 16.13 -4.93
CA GLN A 122 3.40 16.23 -6.23
C GLN A 122 2.53 15.54 -7.28
N ALA A 123 2.00 16.30 -8.24
CA ALA A 123 1.17 15.76 -9.31
C ALA A 123 1.93 15.68 -10.64
N SER A 124 1.77 14.59 -11.40
CA SER A 124 2.41 14.44 -12.72
C SER A 124 1.66 15.20 -13.83
N ALA A 125 0.37 15.47 -13.64
CA ALA A 125 -0.47 16.26 -14.53
C ALA A 125 -1.57 16.99 -13.75
N GLN A 126 -2.33 17.86 -14.44
CA GLN A 126 -3.48 18.51 -13.83
C GLN A 126 -4.54 17.46 -13.45
N THR A 127 -4.97 17.44 -12.18
CA THR A 127 -5.84 16.39 -11.63
C THR A 127 -6.91 16.99 -10.72
N ASP A 128 -8.17 16.63 -10.95
CA ASP A 128 -9.23 16.87 -9.97
C ASP A 128 -9.28 15.68 -8.99
N ALA A 129 -9.15 15.94 -7.69
CA ALA A 129 -9.07 14.92 -6.64
C ALA A 129 -9.89 15.30 -5.40
N THR A 130 -10.09 14.33 -4.50
CA THR A 130 -10.68 14.57 -3.17
C THR A 130 -9.65 14.27 -2.10
N LEU A 131 -9.26 15.30 -1.35
CA LEU A 131 -8.38 15.17 -0.20
C LEU A 131 -9.20 14.85 1.04
N ARG A 132 -8.93 13.70 1.66
CA ARG A 132 -9.58 13.26 2.90
C ARG A 132 -8.54 13.14 4.01
N ILE A 133 -8.82 13.77 5.15
CA ILE A 133 -7.98 13.67 6.36
C ILE A 133 -8.76 12.89 7.40
N TYR A 134 -8.10 11.90 7.97
CA TYR A 134 -8.61 11.10 9.08
C TYR A 134 -7.83 11.44 10.34
N GLY A 135 -8.53 11.55 11.47
CA GLY A 135 -7.98 11.65 12.81
C GLY A 135 -8.63 10.57 13.68
N ASP A 136 -7.82 9.77 14.35
CA ASP A 136 -8.23 8.60 15.14
C ASP A 136 -9.12 7.61 14.35
N GLY A 137 -8.83 7.48 13.06
CA GLY A 137 -9.58 6.63 12.14
C GLY A 137 -10.95 7.19 11.70
N SER A 138 -11.31 8.40 12.16
CA SER A 138 -12.54 9.08 11.76
C SER A 138 -12.24 10.20 10.76
N LEU A 139 -13.11 10.41 9.77
CA LEU A 139 -12.95 11.48 8.79
C LEU A 139 -13.15 12.83 9.48
N ILE A 140 -12.10 13.66 9.53
CA ILE A 140 -12.15 15.00 10.13
C ILE A 140 -12.29 16.11 9.07
N HIS A 141 -11.84 15.87 7.84
CA HIS A 141 -11.95 16.83 6.75
C HIS A 141 -12.05 16.15 5.38
N SER A 142 -12.80 16.75 4.47
CA SER A 142 -12.90 16.33 3.07
C SER A 142 -13.04 17.54 2.15
N ALA A 143 -12.13 17.70 1.20
CA ALA A 143 -12.14 18.82 0.25
C ALA A 143 -11.88 18.35 -1.18
N ALA A 144 -12.59 18.94 -2.15
CA ALA A 144 -12.24 18.83 -3.55
C ALA A 144 -11.03 19.72 -3.84
N VAL A 145 -9.99 19.16 -4.46
CA VAL A 145 -8.75 19.87 -4.80
C VAL A 145 -8.48 19.71 -6.30
N ARG A 146 -8.04 20.80 -6.93
CA ARG A 146 -7.56 20.79 -8.31
C ARG A 146 -6.04 20.98 -8.28
N LEU A 147 -5.32 19.89 -8.55
CA LEU A 147 -3.87 19.85 -8.53
C LEU A 147 -3.32 20.29 -9.88
N GLN A 148 -2.27 21.10 -9.85
CA GLN A 148 -1.47 21.48 -11.02
C GLN A 148 -0.27 20.54 -11.16
N PRO A 149 0.30 20.35 -12.37
CA PRO A 149 1.55 19.63 -12.53
C PRO A 149 2.65 20.23 -11.62
N GLY A 150 3.37 19.37 -10.89
CA GLY A 150 4.37 19.79 -9.91
C GLY A 150 3.85 19.82 -8.47
N ALA A 151 4.46 20.67 -7.65
CA ALA A 151 4.19 20.74 -6.22
C ALA A 151 2.95 21.59 -5.92
N ASN A 152 2.04 21.03 -5.11
CA ASN A 152 0.82 21.66 -4.65
C ASN A 152 0.82 21.63 -3.12
N ARG A 153 0.63 22.78 -2.47
CA ARG A 153 0.48 22.86 -1.01
C ARG A 153 -0.96 23.21 -0.68
N VAL A 154 -1.59 22.43 0.18
CA VAL A 154 -2.92 22.69 0.71
C VAL A 154 -2.82 22.84 2.21
N GLN A 155 -3.45 23.88 2.75
CA GLN A 155 -3.61 24.12 4.18
C GLN A 155 -5.06 23.86 4.55
N ILE A 156 -5.27 23.08 5.61
CA ILE A 156 -6.59 22.69 6.07
C ILE A 156 -6.74 23.16 7.52
N PRO A 157 -7.63 24.13 7.78
CA PRO A 157 -7.91 24.55 9.14
C PRO A 157 -8.64 23.43 9.86
N VAL A 158 -8.09 23.01 10.99
CA VAL A 158 -8.71 22.06 11.91
C VAL A 158 -9.08 22.79 13.19
N THR A 159 -10.31 22.56 13.63
CA THR A 159 -10.86 23.09 14.88
C THR A 159 -11.38 21.92 15.72
N ASP A 160 -11.43 22.12 17.04
CA ASP A 160 -12.07 21.21 17.99
C ASP A 160 -11.53 19.77 18.01
N LEU A 161 -10.20 19.61 18.05
CA LEU A 161 -9.62 18.34 18.48
C LEU A 161 -9.95 18.10 19.97
N PRO A 162 -10.44 16.91 20.35
CA PRO A 162 -10.58 16.52 21.75
C PRO A 162 -9.25 16.62 22.51
N VAL A 163 -9.29 16.55 23.84
CA VAL A 163 -8.04 16.48 24.61
C VAL A 163 -7.47 15.07 24.48
N GLY A 164 -6.21 14.97 24.05
CA GLY A 164 -5.50 13.70 23.99
C GLY A 164 -4.43 13.67 22.90
N PHE A 165 -3.90 12.46 22.68
CA PHE A 165 -3.06 12.18 21.53
C PHE A 165 -3.96 11.75 20.36
N HIS A 166 -3.69 12.32 19.18
CA HIS A 166 -4.43 12.06 17.96
C HIS A 166 -3.48 11.55 16.87
N ARG A 167 -3.99 10.66 16.01
CA ARG A 167 -3.22 10.03 14.92
C ARG A 167 -3.95 10.02 13.60
#